data_AF-A0A7W0SZQ6-F1
#
_entry.id   AF-A0A7W0SZQ6-F1
#
_cell.length_a   1.000
_cell.length_b   1.000
_cell.length_c   1.000
_cell.angle_alpha   90.00
_cell.angle_beta   90.00
_cell.angle_gamma   90.00
#
_symmetry.space_group_name_H-M   'P 1'
#
loop_
_entity.id
_entity.type
_entity.pdbx_description
1 polymer ?
#
loop_
_entity_poly.entity_id
_entity_poly.type
_entity_poly.pdbx_seq_one_letter_code
_entity_poly.pdbx_strand_id
1 'polypeptide(L)' 'MTLKQLDGIDPFVIAVRTTGIYCRVGCPARTPHRHNVTFMDSVGQAQEAGFRACKRCHPDESDLSPWQPKRTRA' A
#
# COMPACT_ATOMS: atom_id res chain seq x y z
N MET A 1 -10.21 26.75 6.67
CA MET A 1 -9.89 25.89 5.52
C MET A 1 -8.75 24.97 5.95
N THR A 2 -9.16 23.82 6.48
CA THR A 2 -8.41 22.58 6.74
C THR A 2 -6.92 22.66 7.04
N LEU A 3 -6.62 22.81 8.33
CA LEU A 3 -5.39 22.34 8.98
C LEU A 3 -5.39 20.79 8.99
N LYS A 4 -5.00 20.16 7.87
CA LYS A 4 -4.87 18.68 7.75
C LYS A 4 -3.45 18.31 7.30
N GLN A 5 -2.43 18.94 7.89
CA GLN A 5 -1.05 18.91 7.38
C GLN A 5 -0.02 18.70 8.50
N LEU A 6 -0.14 17.66 9.35
CA LEU A 6 0.95 17.28 10.26
C LEU A 6 0.96 15.77 10.57
N ASP A 7 0.85 14.92 9.54
CA ASP A 7 1.18 13.49 9.67
C ASP A 7 1.91 13.04 8.38
N GLY A 8 2.95 13.78 8.01
CA GLY A 8 3.76 13.58 6.80
C GLY A 8 4.63 12.32 6.84
N ILE A 9 4.02 11.16 7.05
CA ILE A 9 4.61 9.86 6.73
C ILE A 9 3.57 9.16 5.87
N ASP A 10 3.56 9.48 4.57
CA ASP A 10 2.83 8.67 3.60
C ASP A 10 3.20 7.19 3.82
N PRO A 11 2.22 6.28 3.93
CA PRO A 11 2.51 4.88 4.15
C PRO A 11 3.21 4.32 2.91
N PHE A 12 4.44 3.84 3.08
CA PHE A 12 5.19 3.15 2.03
C PHE A 12 4.32 2.05 1.37
N VAL A 13 4.23 2.12 0.05
CA VAL A 13 3.52 1.12 -0.75
C VAL A 13 4.47 0.28 -1.58
N ILE A 14 4.01 -0.91 -1.89
CA ILE A 14 4.74 -1.92 -2.65
C ILE A 14 4.02 -2.06 -3.99
N ALA A 15 4.64 -1.62 -5.07
CA ALA A 15 4.17 -1.81 -6.43
C ALA A 15 4.70 -3.14 -6.99
N VAL A 16 3.80 -3.95 -7.53
CA VAL A 16 4.11 -5.26 -8.12
C VAL A 16 4.03 -5.13 -9.63
N ARG A 17 5.18 -5.23 -10.30
CA ARG A 17 5.32 -5.03 -11.76
C ARG A 17 4.58 -6.08 -12.59
N THR A 18 4.46 -7.31 -12.10
CA THR A 18 3.79 -8.39 -12.83
C THR A 18 2.28 -8.26 -12.86
N THR A 19 1.67 -7.78 -11.79
CA THR A 19 0.22 -7.58 -11.70
C THR A 19 -0.22 -6.15 -11.98
N GLY A 20 0.71 -5.19 -11.97
CA GLY A 20 0.38 -3.77 -12.07
C GLY A 20 -0.44 -3.28 -10.87
N ILE A 21 -0.22 -3.86 -9.68
CA ILE A 21 -0.97 -3.57 -8.46
C ILE A 21 -0.03 -3.03 -7.38
N TYR A 22 -0.46 -2.02 -6.63
CA TYR A 22 0.24 -1.57 -5.43
C TYR A 22 -0.50 -1.98 -4.13
N CYS A 23 0.27 -2.37 -3.11
CA CYS A 23 -0.19 -2.88 -1.82
C CYS A 23 0.55 -2.21 -0.66
N ARG A 24 -0.08 -2.13 0.52
CA ARG A 24 0.62 -1.79 1.78
C ARG A 24 1.60 -2.87 2.23
N VAL A 25 2.65 -2.47 2.94
CA VAL A 25 3.54 -3.39 3.68
C VAL A 25 2.72 -4.25 4.66
N GLY A 26 2.92 -5.56 4.63
CA GLY A 26 2.20 -6.53 5.46
C GLY A 26 0.86 -7.04 4.90
N CYS A 27 0.48 -6.68 3.67
CA CYS A 27 -0.71 -7.26 3.05
C CYS A 27 -0.59 -8.79 3.00
N PRO A 28 -1.62 -9.56 3.43
CA PRO A 28 -1.58 -11.04 3.44
C PRO A 28 -1.67 -11.65 2.04
N ALA A 29 -1.59 -10.83 1.00
CA ALA A 29 -1.50 -11.29 -0.38
C ALA A 29 -0.26 -12.18 -0.55
N ARG A 30 -0.34 -13.09 -1.52
CA ARG A 30 0.76 -14.00 -1.87
C ARG A 30 1.99 -13.14 -2.18
N THR A 31 3.07 -13.31 -1.41
CA THR A 31 4.28 -12.49 -1.56
C THR A 31 4.81 -12.67 -2.98
N PRO A 32 4.75 -11.63 -3.82
CA PRO A 32 5.28 -11.71 -5.18
C PRO A 32 6.80 -11.84 -5.10
N HIS A 33 7.38 -12.39 -6.15
CA HIS A 33 8.82 -12.60 -6.17
C HIS A 33 9.54 -11.24 -6.09
N ARG A 34 10.53 -11.12 -5.20
CA ARG A 34 11.22 -9.86 -4.88
C ARG A 34 11.73 -9.05 -6.08
N HIS A 35 12.03 -9.71 -7.21
CA HIS A 35 12.51 -9.06 -8.44
C HIS A 35 11.40 -8.26 -9.17
N ASN A 36 10.13 -8.58 -8.93
CA ASN A 36 8.98 -7.89 -9.51
C ASN A 36 8.39 -6.84 -8.56
N VAL A 37 9.06 -6.57 -7.45
CA VAL A 37 8.59 -5.70 -6.39
C VAL A 37 9.38 -4.40 -6.40
N THR A 38 8.67 -3.29 -6.44
CA THR A 38 9.22 -1.94 -6.33
C THR A 38 8.57 -1.26 -5.12
N PHE A 39 9.37 -0.65 -4.27
CA PHE A 39 8.88 0.15 -3.15
C PHE A 39 8.69 1.59 -3.63
N MET A 40 7.57 2.21 -3.25
CA MET A 40 7.21 3.57 -3.58
C MET A 40 6.89 4.31 -2.27
N ASP A 41 7.25 5.59 -2.21
CA ASP A 41 7.13 6.38 -0.99
C ASP A 41 5.68 6.82 -0.70
N SER A 42 4.81 6.85 -1.72
CA SER A 42 3.41 7.25 -1.55
C SER A 42 2.46 6.51 -2.50
N VAL A 43 1.18 6.51 -2.12
CA VAL A 43 0.08 6.01 -2.95
C VAL A 43 -0.05 6.82 -4.25
N GLY A 44 0.14 8.15 -4.16
CA GLY A 44 0.11 9.05 -5.31
C GLY A 44 1.13 8.67 -6.38
N GLN A 45 2.38 8.42 -5.98
CA GLN A 45 3.44 8.02 -6.91
C GLN A 45 3.12 6.71 -7.65
N ALA A 46 2.52 5.74 -6.95
CA ALA A 46 2.10 4.49 -7.56
C ALA A 46 0.93 4.67 -8.54
N GLN A 47 -0.02 5.56 -8.24
CA GLN A 47 -1.13 5.89 -9.15
C GLN A 47 -0.63 6.62 -10.40
N GLU A 48 0.28 7.59 -10.25
CA GLU A 48 0.91 8.30 -11.37
C GLU A 48 1.70 7.35 -12.27
N ALA A 49 2.35 6.34 -11.69
CA ALA A 49 3.03 5.29 -12.44
C ALA A 49 2.07 4.26 -13.08
N GLY A 50 0.74 4.42 -12.94
CA GLY A 50 -0.27 3.58 -13.58
C GLY A 50 -0.57 2.27 -12.87
N PHE A 51 -0.13 2.10 -11.62
CA PHE A 51 -0.46 0.93 -10.81
C PHE A 51 -1.87 1.04 -10.23
N ARG A 52 -2.58 -0.09 -10.13
CA ARG A 52 -3.93 -0.16 -9.57
C ARG A 52 -3.89 -0.48 -8.08
N ALA A 53 -4.84 0.07 -7.32
CA ALA A 53 -4.98 -0.23 -5.90
C ALA A 53 -5.30 -1.70 -5.65
N CYS A 54 -4.68 -2.30 -4.63
CA CYS A 54 -5.02 -3.66 -4.25
C CYS A 54 -6.41 -3.74 -3.58
N LYS A 55 -7.32 -4.50 -4.20
CA LYS A 55 -8.67 -4.82 -3.69
C LYS A 55 -8.69 -5.67 -2.41
N ARG A 56 -7.53 -6.05 -1.87
CA ARG A 56 -7.44 -6.87 -0.63
C ARG A 56 -7.05 -6.02 0.57
N CYS A 57 -6.16 -5.07 0.35
CA CYS A 57 -5.63 -4.21 1.40
C CYS A 57 -6.27 -2.81 1.38
N HIS A 58 -7.05 -2.46 0.33
CA HIS A 58 -7.71 -1.16 0.13
C HIS A 58 -6.85 0.01 0.65
N PRO A 59 -5.64 0.21 0.08
CA PRO A 59 -4.72 1.23 0.55
C PRO A 59 -5.32 2.65 0.43
N ASP A 60 -6.23 2.85 -0.52
CA ASP A 60 -6.96 4.11 -0.76
C ASP A 60 -8.07 4.38 0.28
N GLU A 61 -8.64 3.33 0.88
CA GLU A 61 -9.78 3.39 1.80
C GLU A 61 -9.35 3.30 3.28
N SER A 62 -8.04 3.32 3.54
CA SER A 62 -7.46 3.16 4.89
C SER A 62 -7.45 4.47 5.69
N ASP A 63 -8.57 5.20 5.67
CA ASP A 63 -8.87 6.31 6.57
C ASP A 63 -10.02 5.77 7.43
N LEU A 64 -9.79 5.05 8.53
CA LEU A 64 -9.91 5.59 9.90
C LEU A 64 -9.67 4.50 10.98
N SER A 65 -9.20 3.32 10.61
CA SER A 65 -8.98 2.21 11.58
C SER A 65 -7.50 1.84 11.63
N PRO A 66 -6.88 1.71 12.82
CA PRO A 66 -5.55 1.12 12.94
C PRO A 66 -5.56 -0.22 12.24
N TRP A 67 -4.86 -0.33 11.10
CA TRP A 67 -4.85 -1.59 10.38
C TRP A 67 -4.23 -2.64 11.27
N GLN A 68 -5.04 -3.63 11.64
CA GLN A 68 -4.56 -4.78 12.36
C GLN A 68 -4.10 -5.83 11.35
N PRO A 69 -2.81 -6.17 11.28
CA PRO A 69 -2.38 -7.34 10.52
C PRO A 69 -3.06 -8.55 11.16
N LYS A 70 -4.02 -9.16 10.45
CA LYS A 70 -4.66 -10.42 10.84
C LYS A 70 -3.73 -11.64 10.72
N ARG A 71 -2.46 -11.50 11.13
CA ARG A 71 -1.44 -12.55 11.15
C ARG A 71 -0.76 -12.60 12.52
N THR A 72 -1.51 -13.08 13.52
CA THR A 72 -0.96 -13.93 14.57
C THR A 72 -1.40 -15.36 14.25
N ARG A 73 -0.55 -16.10 13.53
CA ARG A 73 -0.49 -17.56 13.71
C ARG A 73 0.80 -17.80 14.48
N ALA A 74 0.66 -17.98 15.79
CA ALA A 74 1.53 -18.86 16.55
C ALA A 74 1.19 -20.30 16.18
#